data_AF-A0A8T3P5J3-F1
#
_entry.id   AF-A0A8T3P5J3-F1
#
_cell.length_a   1.000
_cell.length_b   1.000
_cell.length_c   1.000
_cell.angle_alpha   90.00
_cell.angle_beta   90.00
_cell.angle_gamma   90.00
#
_symmetry.space_group_name_H-M   'P 1'
#
loop_
_entity.id
_entity.type
_entity.pdbx_description
1 polymer ?
#
loop_
_entity_poly.entity_id
_entity_poly.type
_entity_poly.pdbx_seq_one_letter_code
_entity_poly.pdbx_strand_id
1 'polypeptide(L)'
;MILLTLGTIVLVGGISVPMPGILSFHGLAVPISLLAPLALSTTVGYGLNGGDDALESVAVRRVALLDTAYAVTAALVMLAAGVALQSMGLAALGYGAGRNALGFVGLVLVARRAVGGHAATLL
;
A
#
# COMPACT_ATOMS: atom_id res chain seq x y z
N MET A 1 2.55 6.59 -12.08
CA MET A 1 3.46 7.40 -11.24
C MET A 1 3.64 6.83 -9.83
N ILE A 2 2.57 6.52 -9.09
CA ILE A 2 2.64 6.06 -7.68
C ILE A 2 3.55 4.84 -7.45
N LEU A 3 3.45 3.81 -8.29
CA LEU A 3 4.30 2.60 -8.19
C LEU A 3 5.79 2.89 -8.43
N LEU A 4 6.10 3.86 -9.30
CA LEU A 4 7.47 4.29 -9.60
C LEU A 4 8.06 5.06 -8.41
N THR A 5 7.28 5.95 -7.80
CA THR A 5 7.67 6.67 -6.56
C THR A 5 7.81 5.73 -5.36
N LEU A 6 6.96 4.71 -5.23
CA LEU A 6 7.11 3.72 -4.16
C LEU A 6 8.35 2.84 -4.37
N GLY A 7 8.66 2.49 -5.62
CA GLY A 7 9.88 1.78 -5.99
C GLY A 7 11.15 2.57 -5.66
N THR A 8 11.18 3.87 -5.93
CA THR A 8 12.33 4.73 -5.55
C THR A 8 12.45 4.90 -4.04
N ILE A 9 11.32 5.02 -3.32
CA ILE A 9 11.26 5.10 -1.86
C ILE A 9 11.88 3.84 -1.19
N VAL A 10 11.63 2.64 -1.73
CA VAL A 10 12.23 1.40 -1.21
C VAL A 10 13.76 1.38 -1.37
N LEU A 11 14.30 2.01 -2.42
CA LEU A 11 15.75 2.11 -2.67
C LEU A 11 16.48 3.07 -1.72
N VAL A 12 15.77 3.98 -1.04
CA VAL A 12 16.36 4.94 -0.08
C VAL A 12 16.80 4.25 1.23
N GLY A 13 16.38 3.01 1.47
CA GLY A 13 16.87 2.17 2.57
C GLY A 13 16.20 2.44 3.92
N GLY A 14 16.49 3.57 4.57
CA GLY A 14 16.03 3.84 5.94
C GLY A 14 15.94 5.32 6.28
N ILE A 15 14.92 5.71 7.05
CA ILE A 15 14.83 7.03 7.68
C ILE A 15 15.13 6.84 9.16
N SER A 16 16.09 7.60 9.69
CA SER A 16 16.32 7.67 11.13
C SER A 16 15.28 8.61 11.76
N VAL A 17 14.30 8.02 12.43
CA VAL A 17 13.33 8.81 13.19
C VAL A 17 13.92 9.04 14.58
N PRO A 18 14.14 10.29 15.02
CA PRO A 18 14.61 10.57 16.36
C PRO A 18 13.51 10.20 17.35
N MET A 19 13.72 9.17 18.16
CA MET A 19 12.81 8.87 19.25
C MET A 19 13.13 9.73 20.48
N PRO A 20 12.14 10.40 21.09
CA PRO A 20 12.34 11.06 22.37
C PRO A 20 12.46 9.99 23.46
N GLY A 21 13.70 9.70 23.87
CA GLY A 21 14.00 8.84 25.01
C GLY A 21 14.27 9.67 26.26
N ILE A 22 13.70 9.26 27.40
CA ILE A 22 13.84 9.94 28.70
C ILE A 22 15.32 9.96 29.18
N LEU A 23 16.17 9.07 28.68
CA LEU A 23 17.57 8.94 29.10
C LEU A 23 18.61 8.85 27.96
N SER A 24 18.20 8.70 26.70
CA SER A 24 19.11 8.63 25.54
C SER A 24 18.37 8.82 24.22
N PHE A 25 18.99 9.52 23.27
CA PHE A 25 18.52 9.59 21.90
C PHE A 25 19.02 8.35 21.14
N HIS A 26 18.10 7.46 20.80
CA HIS A 26 18.35 6.39 19.83
C HIS A 26 17.50 6.67 18.60
N GLY A 27 18.15 6.82 17.46
CA GLY A 27 17.45 6.91 16.18
C GLY A 27 16.93 5.52 15.82
N LEU A 28 15.61 5.36 15.72
CA LEU A 28 15.05 4.13 15.18
C LEU A 28 15.25 4.19 13.67
N ALA A 29 16.12 3.33 13.14
CA ALA A 29 16.24 3.15 11.70
C ALA A 29 14.97 2.43 11.21
N VAL A 30 13.99 3.19 10.75
CA VAL A 30 12.77 2.62 10.17
C VAL A 30 13.08 2.30 8.71
N PRO A 31 13.12 1.01 8.33
CA PRO A 31 13.35 0.65 6.94
C PRO A 31 12.15 1.13 6.12
N ILE A 32 12.42 1.96 5.12
CA ILE A 32 11.41 2.64 4.30
C ILE A 32 10.55 1.62 3.52
N SER A 33 11.10 0.42 3.32
CA SER A 33 10.39 -0.74 2.79
C SER A 33 9.15 -1.15 3.59
N LEU A 34 9.02 -0.74 4.86
CA LEU A 34 7.80 -0.93 5.66
C LEU A 34 6.73 0.14 5.42
N LEU A 35 7.13 1.34 4.98
CA LEU A 35 6.21 2.46 4.72
C LEU A 35 5.58 2.37 3.33
N ALA A 36 6.31 1.82 2.36
CA ALA A 36 5.83 1.74 0.99
C ALA A 36 4.51 0.92 0.83
N PRO A 37 4.36 -0.25 1.48
CA PRO A 37 3.10 -1.01 1.46
C PRO A 37 1.92 -0.24 2.08
N LEU A 38 2.17 0.50 3.17
CA LEU A 38 1.16 1.32 3.84
C LEU A 38 0.70 2.46 2.92
N ALA A 39 1.64 3.21 2.34
CA ALA A 39 1.33 4.28 1.40
C ALA A 39 0.56 3.78 0.16
N LEU A 40 0.86 2.56 -0.32
CA LEU A 40 0.06 1.96 -1.40
C LEU A 40 -1.37 1.66 -0.93
N SER A 41 -1.53 1.06 0.25
CA SER A 41 -2.85 0.72 0.76
C SER A 41 -3.73 1.95 1.06
N THR A 42 -3.15 3.03 1.58
CA THR A 42 -3.88 4.28 1.85
C THR A 42 -4.28 4.99 0.56
N THR A 43 -3.41 5.02 -0.45
CA THR A 43 -3.74 5.64 -1.75
C THR A 43 -4.80 4.85 -2.50
N VAL A 44 -4.73 3.51 -2.46
CA VAL A 44 -5.79 2.64 -2.99
C VAL A 44 -7.09 2.86 -2.23
N GLY A 45 -7.07 2.84 -0.89
CA GLY A 45 -8.26 3.11 -0.07
C GLY A 45 -8.89 4.47 -0.37
N TYR A 46 -8.08 5.52 -0.43
CA TYR A 46 -8.54 6.87 -0.76
C TYR A 46 -9.14 6.96 -2.18
N GLY A 47 -8.47 6.38 -3.18
CA GLY A 47 -8.97 6.36 -4.55
C GLY A 47 -10.28 5.61 -4.72
N LEU A 48 -10.50 4.56 -3.92
CA LEU A 48 -11.71 3.75 -3.93
C LEU A 48 -12.87 4.33 -3.09
N ASN A 49 -12.63 5.41 -2.33
CA ASN A 49 -13.65 6.08 -1.51
C ASN A 49 -14.52 7.05 -2.35
N GLY A 50 -14.07 7.43 -3.54
CA GLY A 50 -14.77 8.36 -4.42
C GLY A 50 -15.82 7.67 -5.30
N GLY A 51 -16.96 7.28 -4.73
CA GLY A 51 -18.08 6.69 -5.50
C GLY A 51 -19.36 6.62 -4.68
N ASP A 52 -20.50 6.88 -5.31
CA ASP A 52 -21.81 6.68 -4.69
C ASP A 52 -22.30 5.26 -5.01
N ASP A 53 -22.23 4.38 -4.02
CA ASP A 53 -22.60 2.96 -4.13
C ASP A 53 -24.05 2.80 -4.64
N ALA A 54 -24.94 3.76 -4.36
CA ALA A 54 -26.33 3.73 -4.83
C ALA A 54 -26.40 3.95 -6.36
N LEU A 55 -25.63 4.90 -6.89
CA LEU A 55 -25.55 5.17 -8.32
C LEU A 55 -24.83 4.06 -9.09
N GLU A 56 -23.81 3.44 -8.49
CA GLU A 56 -23.11 2.31 -9.10
C GLU A 56 -23.99 1.05 -9.22
N SER A 57 -24.92 0.84 -8.29
CA SER A 57 -25.82 -0.33 -8.32
C SER A 57 -26.77 -0.36 -9.53
N VAL A 58 -27.07 0.81 -10.09
CA VAL A 58 -27.97 0.99 -11.24
C VAL A 58 -27.18 1.16 -12.55
N ALA A 59 -25.86 1.36 -12.46
CA ALA A 59 -25.01 1.52 -13.63
C ALA A 59 -24.83 0.18 -14.37
N VAL A 60 -24.94 0.22 -15.70
CA VAL A 60 -24.71 -0.96 -16.58
C VAL A 60 -23.25 -1.44 -16.50
N ARG A 61 -22.32 -0.55 -16.13
CA ARG A 61 -20.90 -0.83 -16.00
C ARG A 61 -20.55 -1.25 -14.57
N ARG A 62 -19.96 -2.43 -14.40
CA ARG A 62 -19.49 -2.94 -13.10
C ARG A 62 -18.18 -2.25 -12.68
N VAL A 63 -18.28 -0.99 -12.23
CA VAL A 63 -17.12 -0.17 -11.79
C VAL A 63 -16.35 -0.85 -10.66
N ALA A 64 -17.06 -1.42 -9.67
CA ALA A 64 -16.46 -2.16 -8.56
C ALA A 64 -15.53 -3.34 -8.97
N LEU A 65 -15.82 -4.04 -10.08
CA LEU A 65 -14.93 -5.11 -10.57
C LEU A 65 -13.65 -4.56 -11.20
N LEU A 66 -13.74 -3.38 -11.83
CA LEU A 66 -12.58 -2.73 -12.43
C LEU A 66 -11.64 -2.17 -11.35
N ASP A 67 -12.22 -1.58 -10.31
CA ASP A 67 -11.53 -1.06 -9.14
C ASP A 67 -10.78 -2.15 -8.37
N THR A 68 -11.46 -3.27 -8.11
CA THR A 68 -10.85 -4.42 -7.44
C THR A 68 -9.72 -5.01 -8.28
N ALA A 69 -9.92 -5.14 -9.60
CA ALA A 69 -8.87 -5.58 -10.51
C ALA A 69 -7.67 -4.60 -10.51
N TYR A 70 -7.92 -3.29 -10.49
CA TYR A 70 -6.85 -2.28 -10.44
C TYR A 70 -6.06 -2.36 -9.13
N ALA A 71 -6.75 -2.44 -7.99
CA ALA A 71 -6.12 -2.58 -6.67
C ALA A 71 -5.26 -3.85 -6.57
N VAL A 72 -5.79 -4.99 -7.02
CA VAL A 72 -5.04 -6.26 -7.06
C VAL A 72 -3.84 -6.14 -7.99
N THR A 73 -3.99 -5.53 -9.17
CA THR A 73 -2.89 -5.34 -10.11
C THR A 73 -1.80 -4.45 -9.51
N ALA A 74 -2.15 -3.36 -8.82
CA ALA A 74 -1.19 -2.50 -8.13
C ALA A 74 -0.40 -3.26 -7.05
N ALA A 75 -1.07 -4.10 -6.27
CA ALA A 75 -0.43 -4.93 -5.26
C ALA A 75 0.51 -5.99 -5.88
N LEU A 76 0.10 -6.62 -6.99
CA LEU A 76 0.93 -7.58 -7.72
C LEU A 76 2.17 -6.93 -8.35
N VAL A 77 2.02 -5.73 -8.91
CA VAL A 77 3.18 -4.98 -9.45
C VAL A 77 4.15 -4.63 -8.33
N MET A 78 3.65 -4.25 -7.15
CA MET A 78 4.52 -3.97 -6.00
C MET A 78 5.22 -5.23 -5.47
N LEU A 79 4.53 -6.38 -5.48
CA LEU A 79 5.16 -7.67 -5.20
C LEU A 79 6.27 -7.99 -6.20
N ALA A 80 5.98 -7.89 -7.50
CA ALA A 80 6.95 -8.17 -8.56
C ALA A 80 8.17 -7.24 -8.48
N ALA A 81 7.95 -5.96 -8.21
CA ALA A 81 9.02 -4.99 -7.99
C ALA A 81 9.85 -5.34 -6.75
N GLY A 82 9.21 -5.71 -5.64
CA GLY A 82 9.90 -6.14 -4.42
C GLY A 82 10.76 -7.40 -4.63
N VAL A 83 10.22 -8.38 -5.36
CA VAL A 83 10.96 -9.61 -5.73
C VAL A 83 12.17 -9.27 -6.62
N ALA A 84 11.99 -8.44 -7.63
CA ALA A 84 13.05 -8.03 -8.54
C ALA A 84 14.16 -7.24 -7.83
N LEU A 85 13.79 -6.29 -6.95
CA LEU A 85 14.76 -5.52 -6.17
C LEU A 85 15.55 -6.40 -5.21
N GLN A 86 14.93 -7.43 -4.63
CA GLN A 86 15.62 -8.37 -3.76
C GLN A 86 16.54 -9.31 -4.54
N SER A 87 16.11 -9.82 -5.70
CA SER A 87 16.95 -10.70 -6.52
C SER A 87 18.18 -9.98 -7.09
N MET A 88 18.08 -8.67 -7.32
CA MET A 88 19.20 -7.81 -7.72
C MET A 88 20.09 -7.36 -6.55
N GLY A 89 19.78 -7.77 -5.31
CA GLY A 89 20.53 -7.35 -4.10
C GLY A 89 20.34 -5.89 -3.69
N LEU A 90 19.41 -5.17 -4.33
CA LEU A 90 19.14 -3.75 -4.09
C LEU A 90 18.26 -3.51 -2.85
N ALA A 91 17.49 -4.51 -2.44
CA ALA A 91 16.63 -4.42 -1.25
C ALA A 91 16.53 -5.75 -0.51
N ALA A 92 17.15 -5.84 0.67
CA ALA A 92 17.14 -7.07 1.49
C ALA A 92 15.72 -7.50 1.93
N LEU A 93 14.79 -6.56 2.06
CA LEU A 93 13.42 -6.78 2.51
C LEU A 93 12.38 -6.64 1.39
N GLY A 94 12.80 -6.67 0.11
CA GLY A 94 11.93 -6.41 -1.04
C GLY A 94 10.71 -7.34 -1.11
N TYR A 95 10.90 -8.65 -0.94
CA TYR A 95 9.81 -9.63 -0.91
C TYR A 95 8.85 -9.41 0.27
N GLY A 96 9.39 -9.09 1.46
CA GLY A 96 8.60 -8.80 2.64
C GLY A 96 7.68 -7.59 2.44
N ALA A 97 8.21 -6.52 1.85
CA ALA A 97 7.43 -5.35 1.48
C ALA A 97 6.33 -5.69 0.46
N GLY A 98 6.66 -6.45 -0.58
CA GLY A 98 5.71 -6.90 -1.60
C GLY A 98 4.56 -7.73 -1.02
N ARG A 99 4.88 -8.68 -0.13
CA ARG A 99 3.87 -9.48 0.58
C ARG A 99 2.98 -8.62 1.47
N ASN A 100 3.55 -7.65 2.19
CA ASN A 100 2.79 -6.74 3.03
C ASN A 100 1.85 -5.86 2.19
N ALA A 101 2.26 -5.45 1.00
CA ALA A 101 1.41 -4.67 0.09
C ALA A 101 0.17 -5.47 -0.33
N LEU A 102 0.33 -6.76 -0.65
CA LEU A 102 -0.80 -7.66 -0.91
C LEU A 102 -1.72 -7.80 0.31
N GLY A 103 -1.13 -7.98 1.50
CA GLY A 103 -1.88 -8.10 2.75
C GLY A 103 -2.72 -6.85 3.04
N PHE A 104 -2.11 -5.67 3.00
CA PHE A 104 -2.80 -4.41 3.29
C PHE A 104 -3.84 -4.06 2.24
N VAL A 105 -3.54 -4.20 0.94
CA VAL A 105 -4.55 -3.99 -0.11
C VAL A 105 -5.70 -4.98 0.02
N GLY A 106 -5.41 -6.24 0.31
CA GLY A 106 -6.45 -7.25 0.59
C GLY A 106 -7.35 -6.83 1.75
N LEU A 107 -6.77 -6.34 2.84
CA LEU A 107 -7.52 -5.81 3.98
C LEU A 107 -8.37 -4.59 3.60
N VAL A 108 -7.86 -3.66 2.78
CA VAL A 108 -8.65 -2.52 2.27
C VAL A 108 -9.86 -3.00 1.47
N LEU A 109 -9.69 -4.00 0.59
CA LEU A 109 -10.78 -4.54 -0.21
C LEU A 109 -11.82 -5.27 0.67
N VAL A 110 -11.38 -6.02 1.68
CA VAL A 110 -12.29 -6.67 2.65
C VAL A 110 -13.03 -5.62 3.47
N ALA A 111 -12.33 -4.60 3.96
CA ALA A 111 -12.93 -3.48 4.71
C ALA A 111 -13.95 -2.72 3.86
N ARG A 112 -13.66 -2.44 2.58
CA ARG A 112 -14.61 -1.84 1.63
C ARG A 112 -15.86 -2.69 1.48
N ARG A 113 -15.71 -4.02 1.42
CA ARG A 113 -16.87 -4.92 1.32
C ARG A 113 -17.70 -4.99 2.62
N ALA A 114 -17.07 -4.82 3.77
CA ALA A 114 -17.74 -4.86 5.07
C ALA A 114 -18.39 -3.53 5.48
N VAL A 115 -17.79 -2.40 5.11
CA VAL A 115 -18.16 -1.04 5.61
C VAL A 115 -18.61 -0.10 4.48
N GLY A 116 -18.52 -0.52 3.21
CA GLY A 116 -18.82 0.32 2.04
C GLY A 116 -17.68 1.31 1.72
N GLY A 117 -17.99 2.38 0.96
CA GLY A 117 -17.02 3.43 0.62
C GLY A 117 -16.25 4.02 1.82
N HIS A 118 -16.86 4.03 3.01
CA HIS A 118 -16.28 4.58 4.25
C HIS A 118 -15.03 3.83 4.77
N ALA A 119 -14.66 2.68 4.19
CA ALA A 119 -13.50 1.90 4.63
C ALA A 119 -12.18 2.69 4.64
N ALA A 120 -12.06 3.75 3.83
CA ALA A 120 -10.88 4.62 3.82
C ALA A 120 -10.70 5.46 5.10
N THR A 121 -11.75 5.61 5.93
CA THR A 121 -11.67 6.33 7.21
C THR A 121 -11.09 5.51 8.36
N LEU A 122 -10.92 4.19 8.15
CA LEU A 122 -10.40 3.25 9.16
C LEU A 122 -8.89 2.98 9.03
N LEU A 123 -8.22 3.60 8.06
CA LEU A 123 -6.77 3.55 7.82
C LEU A 123 -6.11 4.86 8.24
#